data_AF-A0ABD3XI34-F1
#
_entry.id   AF-A0ABD3XI34-F1
#
_cell.length_a   1.000
_cell.length_b   1.000
_cell.length_c   1.000
_cell.angle_alpha   90.00
_cell.angle_beta   90.00
_cell.angle_gamma   90.00
#
_symmetry.space_group_name_H-M   'P 1'
#
loop_
_entity.id
_entity.type
_entity.pdbx_description
1 polymer ?
#
loop_
_entity_poly.entity_id
_entity_poly.type
_entity_poly.pdbx_seq_one_letter_code
_entity_poly.pdbx_strand_id
1 'polypeptide(L)'
;MSNTRKLVIIGAALIACVFVLLYTFKMVNVETRRIEIRDNWFTANSLPVLEEISHFVNTKGNTTSGGDRDAFFQHLSERYGPVTFVNIHPRSTNLTQEEQNRAVTCLRNAVKDRDQNGSRFWGREEHIRTTHHTYLTNKDAVMIEIGGNRGDDATEFVKLYNPRYIILEPLEEYFNILKEKFKNNSRVTVVNVGLGIKNEVAMVNIEGFHADATSKFLGSNGKTPLYIANATKFLMNLGVGLFHVDLLTSNCEGCEYEVLETILSTNLINYIKNFQFATHSTLKGLEDPLGRYCKIQELLRRTHKPTYQYRLIWESWRRNDLL
;
A
#
# COMPACT_ATOMS: atom_id res chain seq x y z
N MET A 1 -25.08 44.97 -68.84
CA MET A 1 -25.06 45.00 -67.36
C MET A 1 -23.60 45.08 -66.92
N SER A 2 -23.29 46.02 -66.03
CA SER A 2 -22.01 46.70 -65.72
C SER A 2 -20.76 45.81 -65.49
N ASN A 3 -19.59 46.09 -66.08
CA ASN A 3 -18.49 46.99 -65.61
C ASN A 3 -18.15 46.82 -64.11
N THR A 4 -16.91 46.63 -63.63
CA THR A 4 -15.66 47.36 -63.96
C THR A 4 -14.42 46.68 -63.35
N ARG A 5 -13.24 46.99 -63.92
CA ARG A 5 -11.85 46.65 -63.53
C ARG A 5 -11.34 47.38 -62.26
N LYS A 6 -10.15 46.93 -61.80
CA LYS A 6 -8.99 47.62 -61.12
C LYS A 6 -8.81 47.29 -59.63
N LEU A 7 -7.62 47.33 -58.99
CA LEU A 7 -6.18 47.30 -59.32
C LEU A 7 -5.43 47.54 -57.97
N VAL A 8 -4.53 46.64 -57.56
CA VAL A 8 -3.19 46.85 -56.92
C VAL A 8 -3.06 47.43 -55.47
N ILE A 9 -2.08 46.85 -54.74
CA ILE A 9 -1.12 47.35 -53.71
C ILE A 9 -1.12 46.64 -52.32
N ILE A 10 -0.14 45.72 -52.16
CA ILE A 10 0.92 45.56 -51.12
C ILE A 10 0.62 45.81 -49.63
N GLY A 11 0.90 44.80 -48.79
CA GLY A 11 1.81 44.94 -47.63
C GLY A 11 1.28 44.61 -46.21
N ALA A 12 1.92 43.60 -45.58
CA ALA A 12 2.08 43.37 -44.12
C ALA A 12 0.81 43.06 -43.29
N ALA A 13 0.78 42.24 -42.23
CA ALA A 13 1.72 41.39 -41.52
C ALA A 13 0.92 40.54 -40.49
N LEU A 14 1.42 39.33 -40.22
CA LEU A 14 1.42 38.60 -38.94
C LEU A 14 0.11 38.30 -38.14
N ILE A 15 0.03 36.99 -37.80
CA ILE A 15 -0.41 36.38 -36.53
C ILE A 15 -1.91 36.09 -36.32
N ALA A 16 -2.21 34.80 -36.51
CA ALA A 16 -2.91 33.87 -35.62
C ALA A 16 -4.07 34.36 -34.74
N CYS A 17 -5.23 33.72 -34.93
CA CYS A 17 -5.85 32.80 -33.94
C CYS A 17 -7.28 32.48 -34.40
N VAL A 18 -7.47 31.31 -35.00
CA VAL A 18 -8.82 30.76 -35.25
C VAL A 18 -9.23 29.98 -34.02
N PHE A 19 -10.27 30.48 -33.37
CA PHE A 19 -10.95 29.87 -32.26
C PHE A 19 -12.35 29.46 -32.73
N VAL A 20 -12.81 28.32 -32.20
CA VAL A 20 -14.22 27.95 -31.93
C VAL A 20 -14.90 26.93 -32.86
N LEU A 21 -15.20 25.79 -32.21
CA LEU A 21 -16.31 24.82 -32.34
C LEU A 21 -16.29 23.78 -33.45
N LEU A 22 -16.09 22.52 -33.03
CA LEU A 22 -16.98 21.40 -33.37
C LEU A 22 -16.88 20.31 -32.29
N TYR A 23 -18.01 20.05 -31.62
CA TYR A 23 -18.25 18.87 -30.78
C TYR A 23 -18.41 17.63 -31.67
N THR A 24 -17.83 16.48 -31.30
CA THR A 24 -18.53 15.18 -31.09
C THR A 24 -17.56 14.04 -30.74
N PHE A 25 -17.92 13.32 -29.67
CA PHE A 25 -17.50 11.99 -29.23
C PHE A 25 -16.70 11.08 -30.19
N LYS A 26 -15.54 10.58 -29.77
CA LYS A 26 -15.26 9.13 -29.58
C LYS A 26 -13.84 8.84 -29.05
N MET A 27 -13.80 7.84 -28.17
CA MET A 27 -12.64 7.10 -27.65
C MET A 27 -11.79 7.81 -26.59
N VAL A 28 -12.15 7.53 -25.32
CA VAL A 28 -11.20 7.50 -24.22
C VAL A 28 -10.15 6.46 -24.57
N ASN A 29 -9.03 6.90 -25.16
CA ASN A 29 -7.80 6.13 -25.17
C ASN A 29 -7.34 6.04 -23.71
N VAL A 30 -7.73 4.96 -23.02
CA VAL A 30 -6.99 4.51 -21.84
C VAL A 30 -5.67 3.98 -22.38
N GLU A 31 -4.73 4.89 -22.65
CA GLU A 31 -3.33 4.51 -22.78
C GLU A 31 -2.97 3.75 -21.50
N THR A 32 -2.60 2.50 -21.68
CA THR A 32 -1.93 1.66 -20.70
C THR A 32 -0.63 2.35 -20.30
N ARG A 33 -0.73 3.36 -19.42
CA ARG A 33 0.41 3.91 -18.72
C ARG A 33 0.98 2.77 -17.90
N ARG A 34 2.09 2.20 -18.37
CA ARG A 34 2.97 1.40 -17.52
C ARG A 34 3.19 2.23 -16.26
N ILE A 35 2.84 1.66 -15.11
CA ILE A 35 3.34 2.14 -13.83
C ILE A 35 4.83 1.82 -13.87
N GLU A 36 5.60 2.71 -14.47
CA GLU A 36 7.00 2.84 -14.16
C GLU A 36 7.06 3.10 -12.65
N ILE A 37 7.99 2.41 -12.00
CA ILE A 37 8.41 2.76 -10.65
C ILE A 37 8.74 4.24 -10.75
N ARG A 38 7.85 5.15 -10.29
CA ARG A 38 8.25 6.56 -10.23
C ARG A 38 9.49 6.55 -9.35
N ASP A 39 10.60 7.10 -9.81
CA ASP A 39 11.84 7.11 -9.03
C ASP A 39 11.71 7.93 -7.72
N ASN A 40 10.56 8.59 -7.52
CA ASN A 40 10.35 9.65 -6.53
C ASN A 40 9.28 9.30 -5.46
N TRP A 41 9.04 8.03 -5.14
CA TRP A 41 8.02 7.66 -4.12
C TRP A 41 8.42 8.12 -2.72
N PHE A 42 9.70 8.40 -2.53
CA PHE A 42 10.30 8.74 -1.25
C PHE A 42 10.88 10.15 -1.33
N THR A 43 10.29 11.07 -0.57
CA THR A 43 10.85 12.41 -0.37
C THR A 43 12.03 12.36 0.60
N ALA A 44 12.87 13.40 0.62
CA ALA A 44 14.12 13.53 1.36
C ALA A 44 14.03 13.47 2.91
N ASN A 45 12.92 12.98 3.47
CA ASN A 45 12.66 12.82 4.91
C ASN A 45 12.18 11.38 5.25
N SER A 46 12.42 10.41 4.37
CA SER A 46 12.15 8.99 4.66
C SER A 46 13.29 8.38 5.49
N LEU A 47 13.06 7.22 6.13
CA LEU A 47 14.07 6.45 6.90
C LEU A 47 15.50 6.65 6.35
N PRO A 48 16.57 6.76 7.16
CA PRO A 48 17.94 6.99 6.67
C PRO A 48 18.36 6.06 5.52
N VAL A 49 17.91 4.79 5.56
CA VAL A 49 18.10 3.81 4.47
C VAL A 49 17.36 4.20 3.18
N LEU A 50 16.13 4.71 3.30
CA LEU A 50 15.33 5.23 2.19
C LEU A 50 15.81 6.59 1.70
N GLU A 51 16.36 7.44 2.56
CA GLU A 51 17.07 8.67 2.17
C GLU A 51 18.34 8.33 1.38
N GLU A 52 19.14 7.36 1.82
CA GLU A 52 20.33 6.89 1.10
C GLU A 52 19.97 6.26 -0.26
N ILE A 53 18.90 5.44 -0.31
CA ILE A 53 18.36 4.85 -1.56
C ILE A 53 17.79 5.95 -2.47
N SER A 54 16.97 6.85 -1.94
CA SER A 54 16.32 7.92 -2.72
C SER A 54 17.32 8.97 -3.20
N HIS A 55 18.30 9.35 -2.37
CA HIS A 55 19.37 10.28 -2.75
C HIS A 55 20.23 9.68 -3.87
N PHE A 56 20.60 8.41 -3.81
CA PHE A 56 21.35 7.75 -4.87
C PHE A 56 20.57 7.69 -6.19
N VAL A 57 19.30 7.26 -6.15
CA VAL A 57 18.41 7.19 -7.33
C VAL A 57 18.23 8.58 -7.96
N ASN A 58 18.00 9.61 -7.14
CA ASN A 58 17.74 10.97 -7.62
C ASN A 58 18.99 11.74 -8.08
N THR A 59 20.18 11.45 -7.54
CA THR A 59 21.41 12.20 -7.87
C THR A 59 22.26 11.55 -8.95
N LYS A 60 22.13 10.23 -9.19
CA LYS A 60 23.01 9.48 -10.11
C LYS A 60 22.30 8.50 -11.05
N GLY A 61 20.97 8.43 -11.03
CA GLY A 61 20.17 7.53 -11.89
C GLY A 61 20.19 7.82 -13.40
N ASN A 62 20.84 8.90 -13.85
CA ASN A 62 20.88 9.29 -15.27
C ASN A 62 22.19 8.97 -16.01
N THR A 63 23.12 8.23 -15.40
CA THR A 63 24.34 7.81 -16.10
C THR A 63 24.55 6.30 -16.00
N THR A 64 24.27 5.63 -17.10
CA THR A 64 24.56 4.22 -17.36
C THR A 64 26.08 3.98 -17.37
N SER A 65 26.66 3.49 -16.27
CA SER A 65 27.87 2.66 -16.30
C SER A 65 27.95 1.79 -15.04
N GLY A 66 28.36 0.54 -15.18
CA GLY A 66 28.23 -0.50 -14.15
C GLY A 66 29.01 -0.24 -12.85
N GLY A 67 30.00 0.66 -12.83
CA GLY A 67 30.89 0.85 -11.67
C GLY A 67 30.29 1.59 -10.47
N ASP A 68 29.32 2.48 -10.67
CA ASP A 68 28.74 3.29 -9.58
C ASP A 68 27.66 2.56 -8.78
N ARG A 69 27.01 1.55 -9.37
CA ARG A 69 26.12 0.64 -8.64
C ARG A 69 26.89 -0.20 -7.63
N ASP A 70 28.07 -0.68 -8.00
CA ASP A 70 28.88 -1.57 -7.17
C ASP A 70 29.36 -0.87 -5.89
N ALA A 71 29.65 0.43 -5.93
CA ALA A 71 30.02 1.22 -4.75
C ALA A 71 28.86 1.42 -3.75
N PHE A 72 27.61 1.55 -4.21
CA PHE A 72 26.43 1.67 -3.34
C PHE A 72 26.09 0.33 -2.66
N PHE A 73 26.14 -0.77 -3.42
CA PHE A 73 25.99 -2.11 -2.85
C PHE A 73 27.15 -2.43 -1.90
N GLN A 74 28.36 -1.92 -2.15
CA GLN A 74 29.49 -2.03 -1.24
C GLN A 74 29.28 -1.22 0.05
N HIS A 75 28.76 0.00 -0.01
CA HIS A 75 28.43 0.79 1.20
C HIS A 75 27.35 0.12 2.08
N LEU A 76 26.25 -0.35 1.46
CA LEU A 76 25.24 -1.11 2.18
C LEU A 76 25.81 -2.46 2.69
N SER A 77 26.72 -3.08 1.94
CA SER A 77 27.41 -4.30 2.32
C SER A 77 28.36 -4.12 3.51
N GLU A 78 29.04 -2.98 3.59
CA GLU A 78 29.94 -2.63 4.70
C GLU A 78 29.16 -2.33 5.98
N ARG A 79 27.95 -1.77 5.85
CA ARG A 79 27.10 -1.38 6.99
C ARG A 79 26.16 -2.48 7.48
N TYR A 80 25.64 -3.30 6.57
CA TYR A 80 24.60 -4.31 6.86
C TYR A 80 25.03 -5.74 6.48
N GLY A 81 26.24 -5.93 5.94
CA GLY A 81 26.69 -7.20 5.34
C GLY A 81 26.24 -7.33 3.87
N PRO A 82 26.82 -8.25 3.08
CA PRO A 82 26.60 -8.40 1.63
C PRO A 82 25.14 -8.23 1.19
N VAL A 83 24.80 -7.08 0.62
CA VAL A 83 23.42 -6.75 0.22
C VAL A 83 23.09 -7.44 -1.08
N THR A 84 22.44 -8.58 -0.92
CA THR A 84 21.83 -9.34 -1.99
C THR A 84 20.36 -9.53 -1.62
N PHE A 85 19.42 -8.98 -2.41
CA PHE A 85 17.99 -9.35 -2.35
C PHE A 85 17.76 -10.81 -2.81
N VAL A 86 18.78 -11.66 -2.69
CA VAL A 86 18.88 -12.99 -3.30
C VAL A 86 18.10 -14.03 -2.49
N ASN A 87 17.65 -13.68 -1.28
CA ASN A 87 16.94 -14.60 -0.40
C ASN A 87 15.43 -14.43 -0.40
N ILE A 88 14.81 -13.47 -1.12
CA ILE A 88 13.35 -13.47 -1.23
C ILE A 88 12.91 -14.45 -2.32
N HIS A 89 12.27 -15.54 -1.91
CA HIS A 89 11.83 -16.60 -2.81
C HIS A 89 10.37 -17.00 -2.57
N PRO A 90 9.70 -17.58 -3.58
CA PRO A 90 8.36 -18.11 -3.41
C PRO A 90 8.29 -19.16 -2.29
N ARG A 91 7.11 -19.25 -1.68
CA ARG A 91 6.72 -20.27 -0.70
C ARG A 91 5.46 -20.95 -1.18
N SER A 92 5.35 -22.25 -0.86
CA SER A 92 4.12 -22.98 -1.15
C SER A 92 2.96 -22.41 -0.35
N THR A 93 1.90 -22.04 -1.05
CA THR A 93 0.60 -21.67 -0.45
C THR A 93 -0.39 -22.84 -0.42
N ASN A 94 0.05 -24.05 -0.78
CA ASN A 94 -0.79 -25.25 -0.73
C ASN A 94 -0.94 -25.69 0.72
N LEU A 95 -2.19 -25.88 1.14
CA LEU A 95 -2.50 -26.36 2.48
C LEU A 95 -2.31 -27.88 2.57
N THR A 96 -1.71 -28.35 3.66
CA THR A 96 -1.68 -29.78 4.01
C THR A 96 -3.09 -30.27 4.32
N GLN A 97 -3.32 -31.59 4.36
CA GLN A 97 -4.64 -32.13 4.69
C GLN A 97 -5.15 -31.64 6.07
N GLU A 98 -4.26 -31.49 7.04
CA GLU A 98 -4.60 -31.00 8.37
C GLU A 98 -4.99 -29.51 8.36
N GLU A 99 -4.22 -28.69 7.64
CA GLU A 99 -4.54 -27.28 7.43
C GLU A 99 -5.86 -27.10 6.67
N GLN A 100 -6.12 -27.93 5.66
CA GLN A 100 -7.40 -27.95 4.94
C GLN A 100 -8.57 -28.25 5.88
N ASN A 101 -8.43 -29.26 6.76
CA ASN A 101 -9.48 -29.60 7.73
C ASN A 101 -9.76 -28.44 8.71
N ARG A 102 -8.71 -27.71 9.14
CA ARG A 102 -8.87 -26.51 9.96
C ARG A 102 -9.48 -25.34 9.18
N ALA A 103 -9.09 -25.13 7.92
CA ALA A 103 -9.67 -24.12 7.05
C ALA A 103 -11.17 -24.36 6.81
N VAL A 104 -11.58 -25.61 6.60
CA VAL A 104 -13.00 -25.99 6.50
C VAL A 104 -13.74 -25.70 7.81
N THR A 105 -13.12 -25.97 8.95
CA THR A 105 -13.71 -25.64 10.27
C THR A 105 -13.83 -24.13 10.48
N CYS A 106 -12.82 -23.36 10.06
CA CYS A 106 -12.86 -21.90 10.02
C CYS A 106 -14.05 -21.42 9.17
N LEU A 107 -14.21 -21.95 7.96
CA LEU A 107 -15.27 -21.54 7.04
C LEU A 107 -16.67 -21.79 7.62
N ARG A 108 -16.89 -22.94 8.26
CA ARG A 108 -18.17 -23.26 8.92
C ARG A 108 -18.54 -22.27 10.02
N ASN A 109 -17.55 -21.72 10.72
CA ASN A 109 -17.76 -20.82 11.85
C ASN A 109 -17.64 -19.33 11.47
N ALA A 110 -17.10 -19.01 10.30
CA ALA A 110 -16.69 -17.67 9.88
C ALA A 110 -17.77 -16.58 10.11
N VAL A 111 -18.99 -16.80 9.61
CA VAL A 111 -20.08 -15.82 9.76
C VAL A 111 -20.42 -15.58 11.24
N LYS A 112 -20.54 -16.67 12.02
CA LYS A 112 -20.82 -16.59 13.45
C LYS A 112 -19.69 -15.88 14.21
N ASP A 113 -18.44 -16.23 13.90
CA ASP A 113 -17.26 -15.61 14.49
C ASP A 113 -17.25 -14.10 14.22
N ARG A 114 -17.50 -13.68 12.98
CA ARG A 114 -17.57 -12.25 12.61
C ARG A 114 -18.63 -11.52 13.43
N ASP A 115 -19.87 -12.03 13.45
CA ASP A 115 -20.99 -11.33 14.06
C ASP A 115 -20.82 -11.19 15.58
N GLN A 116 -20.31 -12.23 16.24
CA GLN A 116 -19.99 -12.21 17.67
C GLN A 116 -18.84 -11.27 18.00
N ASN A 117 -17.78 -11.30 17.20
CA ASN A 117 -16.59 -10.47 17.44
C ASN A 117 -16.85 -8.99 17.12
N GLY A 118 -17.65 -8.68 16.10
CA GLY A 118 -17.92 -7.30 15.67
C GLY A 118 -18.60 -6.50 16.76
N SER A 119 -19.63 -7.08 17.37
CA SER A 119 -20.36 -6.44 18.48
C SER A 119 -19.45 -6.16 19.69
N ARG A 120 -18.51 -7.07 19.98
CA ARG A 120 -17.55 -6.90 21.08
C ARG A 120 -16.50 -5.83 20.76
N PHE A 121 -15.91 -5.90 19.57
CA PHE A 121 -14.83 -5.01 19.15
C PHE A 121 -15.30 -3.56 19.08
N TRP A 122 -16.30 -3.28 18.25
CA TRP A 122 -16.81 -1.91 18.04
C TRP A 122 -17.56 -1.34 19.25
N GLY A 123 -18.02 -2.19 20.17
CA GLY A 123 -18.72 -1.74 21.36
C GLY A 123 -17.80 -1.16 22.43
N ARG A 124 -16.64 -1.79 22.68
CA ARG A 124 -15.79 -1.47 23.86
C ARG A 124 -14.29 -1.71 23.69
N GLU A 125 -13.87 -2.47 22.69
CA GLU A 125 -12.52 -3.03 22.63
C GLU A 125 -11.70 -2.51 21.43
N GLU A 126 -12.24 -1.58 20.64
CA GLU A 126 -11.58 -1.04 19.44
C GLU A 126 -10.18 -0.47 19.72
N HIS A 127 -9.95 0.10 20.90
CA HIS A 127 -8.68 0.71 21.30
C HIS A 127 -7.52 -0.29 21.29
N ILE A 128 -7.80 -1.60 21.38
CA ILE A 128 -6.79 -2.66 21.30
C ILE A 128 -5.97 -2.58 20.01
N ARG A 129 -6.55 -2.03 18.92
CA ARG A 129 -5.89 -1.86 17.62
C ARG A 129 -4.70 -0.90 17.65
N THR A 130 -4.59 -0.06 18.69
CA THR A 130 -3.44 0.83 18.89
C THR A 130 -2.72 0.52 20.21
N THR A 131 -3.40 0.08 21.27
CA THR A 131 -2.76 -0.09 22.60
C THR A 131 -2.03 -1.41 22.81
N HIS A 132 -2.31 -2.44 22.01
CA HIS A 132 -1.72 -3.78 22.17
C HIS A 132 -0.22 -3.86 21.81
N HIS A 133 0.32 -2.85 21.12
CA HIS A 133 1.64 -2.87 20.51
C HIS A 133 2.76 -2.44 21.44
N THR A 134 2.70 -2.83 22.71
CA THR A 134 3.67 -2.46 23.75
C THR A 134 5.10 -2.92 23.48
N TYR A 135 5.33 -3.77 22.47
CA TYR A 135 6.64 -4.17 21.97
C TYR A 135 7.30 -3.12 21.06
N LEU A 136 6.59 -2.07 20.65
CA LEU A 136 7.16 -0.90 19.96
C LEU A 136 7.90 0.02 20.96
N THR A 137 8.74 -0.55 21.82
CA THR A 137 9.48 0.19 22.87
C THR A 137 10.74 0.86 22.35
N ASN A 138 11.29 0.37 21.24
CA ASN A 138 12.45 0.98 20.61
C ASN A 138 11.99 2.12 19.72
N LYS A 139 12.54 3.32 19.93
CA LYS A 139 12.31 4.47 19.04
C LYS A 139 12.58 4.09 17.58
N ASP A 140 13.60 3.29 17.30
CA ASP A 140 13.96 2.86 15.94
C ASP A 140 13.08 1.73 15.38
N ALA A 141 12.00 1.34 16.07
CA ALA A 141 11.01 0.41 15.54
C ALA A 141 10.42 0.93 14.23
N VAL A 142 10.32 0.05 13.22
CA VAL A 142 9.78 0.39 11.91
C VAL A 142 8.35 -0.09 11.81
N MET A 143 7.44 0.84 11.54
CA MET A 143 6.03 0.58 11.35
C MET A 143 5.58 0.95 9.94
N ILE A 144 4.78 0.09 9.32
CA ILE A 144 4.14 0.35 8.02
C ILE A 144 2.63 0.21 8.19
N GLU A 145 1.87 1.23 7.78
CA GLU A 145 0.41 1.20 7.72
C GLU A 145 -0.07 1.27 6.28
N ILE A 146 -0.96 0.35 5.92
CA ILE A 146 -1.61 0.27 4.60
C ILE A 146 -3.06 0.72 4.77
N GLY A 147 -3.40 1.85 4.16
CA GLY A 147 -4.71 2.51 4.32
C GLY A 147 -4.74 3.49 5.50
N GLY A 148 -3.96 4.56 5.40
CA GLY A 148 -3.84 5.54 6.49
C GLY A 148 -5.06 6.45 6.71
N ASN A 149 -5.93 6.62 5.71
CA ASN A 149 -7.09 7.51 5.71
C ASN A 149 -6.75 8.89 6.34
N ARG A 150 -7.50 9.38 7.34
CA ARG A 150 -7.24 10.66 8.04
C ARG A 150 -6.19 10.56 9.14
N GLY A 151 -5.63 9.37 9.35
CA GLY A 151 -4.56 9.10 10.30
C GLY A 151 -4.99 9.13 11.75
N ASP A 152 -6.19 8.64 12.07
CA ASP A 152 -6.67 8.53 13.45
C ASP A 152 -5.83 7.50 14.22
N ASP A 153 -5.68 6.29 13.68
CA ASP A 153 -4.74 5.25 14.14
C ASP A 153 -3.32 5.78 14.20
N ALA A 154 -2.87 6.38 13.09
CA ALA A 154 -1.52 6.92 13.00
C ALA A 154 -1.20 7.94 14.10
N THR A 155 -2.18 8.76 14.49
CA THR A 155 -2.01 9.74 15.58
C THR A 155 -1.79 9.05 16.92
N GLU A 156 -2.58 8.02 17.21
CA GLU A 156 -2.43 7.26 18.45
C GLU A 156 -1.13 6.45 18.48
N PHE A 157 -0.71 5.84 17.36
CA PHE A 157 0.60 5.17 17.28
C PHE A 157 1.78 6.13 17.48
N VAL A 158 1.74 7.33 16.88
CA VAL A 158 2.76 8.36 17.10
C VAL A 158 2.79 8.80 18.57
N LYS A 159 1.63 9.00 19.18
CA LYS A 159 1.51 9.42 20.59
C LYS A 159 1.99 8.35 21.57
N LEU A 160 1.65 7.09 21.34
CA LEU A 160 1.96 5.98 22.25
C LEU A 160 3.40 5.47 22.11
N TYR A 161 3.92 5.42 20.87
CA TYR A 161 5.19 4.72 20.58
C TYR A 161 6.19 5.55 19.78
N ASN A 162 5.73 6.58 19.04
CA ASN A 162 6.56 7.43 18.17
C ASN A 162 7.57 6.64 17.29
N PRO A 163 7.11 5.62 16.52
CA PRO A 163 7.99 4.76 15.74
C PRO A 163 8.55 5.50 14.52
N ARG A 164 9.43 4.84 13.75
CA ARG A 164 9.69 5.24 12.36
C ARG A 164 8.55 4.71 11.49
N TYR A 165 7.70 5.61 11.02
CA TYR A 165 6.36 5.27 10.57
C TYR A 165 6.16 5.60 9.09
N ILE A 166 5.84 4.60 8.28
CA ILE A 166 5.50 4.75 6.88
C ILE A 166 3.99 4.51 6.71
N ILE A 167 3.27 5.52 6.24
CA ILE A 167 1.83 5.47 6.03
C ILE A 167 1.57 5.47 4.52
N LEU A 168 0.87 4.45 4.03
CA LEU A 168 0.48 4.30 2.63
C LEU A 168 -0.99 4.67 2.48
N GLU A 169 -1.29 5.70 1.69
CA GLU A 169 -2.64 6.18 1.46
C GLU A 169 -2.87 6.47 -0.03
N PRO A 170 -3.66 5.66 -0.77
CA PRO A 170 -3.85 5.83 -2.21
C PRO A 170 -4.70 7.04 -2.61
N LEU A 171 -5.62 7.50 -1.76
CA LEU A 171 -6.47 8.64 -2.09
C LEU A 171 -5.70 9.95 -1.88
N GLU A 172 -5.55 10.73 -2.96
CA GLU A 172 -4.75 11.96 -2.96
C GLU A 172 -5.23 12.98 -1.90
N GLU A 173 -6.53 13.11 -1.69
CA GLU A 173 -7.10 13.97 -0.65
C GLU A 173 -6.59 13.59 0.76
N TYR A 174 -6.66 12.30 1.11
CA TYR A 174 -6.27 11.78 2.41
C TYR A 174 -4.75 11.75 2.59
N PHE A 175 -4.02 11.45 1.52
CA PHE A 175 -2.57 11.62 1.47
C PHE A 175 -2.17 13.06 1.82
N ASN A 176 -2.84 14.06 1.25
CA ASN A 176 -2.54 15.47 1.52
C ASN A 176 -2.90 15.85 2.97
N ILE A 177 -4.02 15.33 3.52
CA ILE A 177 -4.38 15.49 4.94
C ILE A 177 -3.28 14.93 5.85
N LEU A 178 -2.84 13.69 5.60
CA LEU A 178 -1.79 13.04 6.39
C LEU A 178 -0.46 13.78 6.29
N LYS A 179 -0.08 14.21 5.09
CA LYS A 179 1.16 14.97 4.85
C LYS A 179 1.17 16.27 5.64
N GLU A 180 0.08 17.02 5.64
CA GLU A 180 -0.05 18.24 6.42
C GLU A 180 -0.06 17.95 7.93
N LYS A 181 -0.81 16.92 8.36
CA LYS A 181 -0.92 16.50 9.76
C LYS A 181 0.44 16.16 10.38
N PHE A 182 1.29 15.47 9.63
CA PHE A 182 2.58 14.99 10.12
C PHE A 182 3.79 15.77 9.57
N LYS A 183 3.60 16.94 8.95
CA LYS A 183 4.67 17.73 8.29
C LYS A 183 5.87 18.06 9.19
N ASN A 184 5.64 18.18 10.50
CA ASN A 184 6.67 18.53 11.50
C ASN A 184 7.22 17.28 12.23
N ASN A 185 6.78 16.07 11.89
CA ASN A 185 7.29 14.84 12.46
C ASN A 185 8.17 14.12 11.42
N SER A 186 9.49 14.32 11.51
CA SER A 186 10.47 13.69 10.61
C SER A 186 10.54 12.16 10.73
N ARG A 187 9.86 11.55 11.70
CA ARG A 187 9.76 10.09 11.81
C ARG A 187 8.61 9.51 10.99
N VAL A 188 7.70 10.35 10.49
CA VAL A 188 6.53 9.93 9.73
C VAL A 188 6.74 10.24 8.26
N THR A 189 6.64 9.23 7.42
CA THR A 189 6.67 9.33 5.97
C THR A 189 5.32 8.91 5.42
N VAL A 190 4.68 9.77 4.65
CA VAL A 190 3.41 9.45 3.96
C VAL A 190 3.71 9.21 2.49
N VAL A 191 3.17 8.14 1.92
CA VAL A 191 3.35 7.76 0.50
C VAL A 191 1.98 7.60 -0.15
N ASN A 192 1.77 8.25 -1.29
CA ASN A 192 0.50 8.18 -2.02
C ASN A 192 0.37 6.90 -2.86
N VAL A 193 0.09 5.78 -2.20
CA VAL A 193 -0.07 4.49 -2.86
C VAL A 193 -0.95 3.53 -2.05
N GLY A 194 -1.69 2.67 -2.74
CA GLY A 194 -2.28 1.44 -2.21
C GLY A 194 -1.44 0.22 -2.60
N LEU A 195 -1.65 -0.89 -1.90
CA LEU A 195 -0.97 -2.15 -2.22
C LEU A 195 -1.98 -3.21 -2.68
N GLY A 196 -1.53 -4.09 -3.58
CA GLY A 196 -2.33 -5.19 -4.12
C GLY A 196 -1.48 -6.27 -4.81
N ILE A 197 -2.13 -7.14 -5.58
CA ILE A 197 -1.45 -8.25 -6.28
C ILE A 197 -0.57 -7.82 -7.45
N LYS A 198 -0.81 -6.66 -8.04
CA LYS A 198 -0.11 -6.16 -9.24
C LYS A 198 -0.08 -4.65 -9.25
N ASN A 199 0.78 -4.10 -10.10
CA ASN A 199 0.73 -2.68 -10.40
C ASN A 199 -0.52 -2.41 -11.24
N GLU A 200 -1.38 -1.51 -10.79
CA GLU A 200 -2.55 -1.08 -11.55
C GLU A 200 -3.03 0.32 -11.13
N VAL A 201 -3.86 0.91 -11.98
CA VAL A 201 -4.66 2.09 -11.63
C VAL A 201 -6.11 1.62 -11.54
N ALA A 202 -6.67 1.65 -10.34
CA ALA A 202 -8.07 1.30 -10.12
C ALA A 202 -8.92 2.57 -10.10
N MET A 203 -10.01 2.59 -10.86
CA MET A 203 -10.94 3.71 -10.85
C MET A 203 -12.06 3.42 -9.85
N VAL A 204 -12.18 4.24 -8.81
CA VAL A 204 -13.13 4.05 -7.71
C VAL A 204 -14.12 5.20 -7.60
N ASN A 205 -15.23 4.94 -6.89
CA ASN A 205 -16.09 5.99 -6.36
C ASN A 205 -15.72 6.23 -4.90
N ILE A 206 -15.80 7.49 -4.46
CA ILE A 206 -15.66 7.83 -3.05
C ILE A 206 -16.96 7.43 -2.35
N GLU A 207 -16.86 6.53 -1.38
CA GLU A 207 -17.99 5.92 -0.68
C GLU A 207 -17.80 6.00 0.84
N GLY A 208 -18.90 6.04 1.58
CA GLY A 208 -18.88 6.10 3.04
C GLY A 208 -18.63 7.49 3.62
N PHE A 209 -18.55 7.57 4.95
CA PHE A 209 -18.27 8.81 5.66
C PHE A 209 -16.75 9.02 5.72
N HIS A 210 -16.25 10.12 5.16
CA HIS A 210 -14.81 10.31 4.99
C HIS A 210 -14.13 9.18 4.21
N ALA A 211 -14.75 8.72 3.12
CA ALA A 211 -14.19 7.72 2.22
C ALA A 211 -13.88 6.36 2.89
N ASP A 212 -14.39 6.12 4.10
CA ASP A 212 -14.15 4.93 4.91
C ASP A 212 -14.75 3.63 4.34
N ALA A 213 -15.50 3.70 3.25
CA ALA A 213 -15.99 2.52 2.52
C ALA A 213 -15.48 2.49 1.08
N THR A 214 -14.48 3.33 0.74
CA THR A 214 -13.93 3.42 -0.62
C THR A 214 -13.05 2.22 -0.93
N SER A 215 -13.45 1.42 -1.92
CA SER A 215 -12.78 0.18 -2.26
C SER A 215 -12.62 0.01 -3.77
N LYS A 216 -11.49 -0.55 -4.20
CA LYS A 216 -11.28 -0.97 -5.60
C LYS A 216 -12.18 -2.16 -6.00
N PHE A 217 -12.73 -2.87 -5.02
CA PHE A 217 -13.63 -4.00 -5.23
C PHE A 217 -15.09 -3.57 -5.33
N LEU A 218 -15.38 -2.27 -5.32
CA LEU A 218 -16.72 -1.73 -5.44
C LEU A 218 -16.89 -0.91 -6.72
N GLY A 219 -18.05 -1.08 -7.35
CA GLY A 219 -18.52 -0.24 -8.45
C GLY A 219 -17.98 -0.59 -9.84
N SER A 220 -18.70 -0.10 -10.85
CA SER A 220 -18.22 0.06 -12.22
C SER A 220 -18.28 1.56 -12.55
N ASN A 221 -17.41 2.06 -13.42
CA ASN A 221 -17.35 3.46 -13.84
C ASN A 221 -16.87 4.47 -12.76
N GLY A 222 -15.94 4.07 -11.90
CA GLY A 222 -15.29 4.99 -10.95
C GLY A 222 -14.61 6.18 -11.66
N LYS A 223 -14.45 7.29 -10.93
CA LYS A 223 -13.86 8.54 -11.44
C LYS A 223 -12.58 8.95 -10.73
N THR A 224 -12.33 8.41 -9.54
CA THR A 224 -11.12 8.71 -8.76
C THR A 224 -10.08 7.62 -9.00
N PRO A 225 -8.86 7.97 -9.45
CA PRO A 225 -7.81 6.97 -9.63
C PRO A 225 -7.16 6.62 -8.27
N LEU A 226 -7.00 5.33 -8.00
CA LEU A 226 -6.09 4.81 -6.99
C LEU A 226 -4.87 4.21 -7.69
N TYR A 227 -3.68 4.65 -7.30
CA TYR A 227 -2.43 4.05 -7.76
C TYR A 227 -2.07 2.90 -6.84
N ILE A 228 -1.99 1.70 -7.40
CA ILE A 228 -1.75 0.46 -6.66
C ILE A 228 -0.44 -0.16 -7.12
N ALA A 229 0.43 -0.49 -6.18
CA ALA A 229 1.63 -1.28 -6.43
C ALA A 229 1.46 -2.75 -6.03
N ASN A 230 2.21 -3.63 -6.69
CA ASN A 230 2.41 -4.98 -6.19
C ASN A 230 3.06 -4.93 -4.79
N ALA A 231 2.40 -5.52 -3.80
CA ALA A 231 2.80 -5.45 -2.39
C ALA A 231 4.22 -5.98 -2.14
N THR A 232 4.56 -7.16 -2.67
CA THR A 232 5.89 -7.77 -2.47
C THR A 232 6.99 -6.89 -3.08
N LYS A 233 6.82 -6.46 -4.34
CA LYS A 233 7.81 -5.59 -5.00
C LYS A 233 7.95 -4.26 -4.28
N PHE A 234 6.85 -3.65 -3.85
CA PHE A 234 6.89 -2.40 -3.11
C PHE A 234 7.68 -2.53 -1.81
N LEU A 235 7.37 -3.54 -0.99
CA LEU A 235 8.06 -3.78 0.28
C LEU A 235 9.54 -4.13 0.07
N MET A 236 9.88 -4.90 -0.96
CA MET A 236 11.28 -5.18 -1.32
C MET A 236 12.01 -3.90 -1.74
N ASN A 237 11.40 -3.05 -2.57
CA ASN A 237 11.98 -1.77 -2.98
C ASN A 237 12.13 -0.81 -1.80
N LEU A 238 11.27 -0.91 -0.79
CA LEU A 238 11.40 -0.20 0.48
C LEU A 238 12.58 -0.72 1.33
N GLY A 239 13.20 -1.85 0.96
CA GLY A 239 14.30 -2.48 1.67
C GLY A 239 13.86 -3.53 2.70
N VAL A 240 12.57 -3.91 2.77
CA VAL A 240 12.14 -5.03 3.61
C VAL A 240 12.82 -6.31 3.10
N GLY A 241 13.51 -7.01 4.00
CA GLY A 241 14.48 -8.05 3.65
C GLY A 241 15.92 -7.69 4.05
N LEU A 242 16.23 -6.39 4.11
CA LEU A 242 17.47 -5.85 4.71
C LEU A 242 17.26 -5.45 6.17
N PHE A 243 16.02 -5.09 6.51
CA PHE A 243 15.58 -4.86 7.88
C PHE A 243 14.27 -5.60 8.15
N HIS A 244 13.93 -5.69 9.44
CA HIS A 244 12.66 -6.22 9.90
C HIS A 244 11.65 -5.10 10.15
N VAL A 245 10.40 -5.31 9.74
CA VAL A 245 9.28 -4.44 10.10
C VAL A 245 8.74 -4.89 11.45
N ASP A 246 8.71 -3.99 12.44
CA ASP A 246 8.23 -4.30 13.78
C ASP A 246 6.71 -4.44 13.81
N LEU A 247 5.97 -3.63 13.05
CA LEU A 247 4.54 -3.76 12.86
C LEU A 247 4.14 -3.37 11.43
N LEU A 248 3.50 -4.29 10.71
CA LEU A 248 2.75 -3.97 9.50
C LEU A 248 1.25 -4.04 9.84
N THR A 249 0.55 -2.91 9.73
CA THR A 249 -0.91 -2.84 9.96
C THR A 249 -1.64 -2.56 8.65
N SER A 250 -2.77 -3.20 8.41
CA SER A 250 -3.53 -3.06 7.16
C SER A 250 -5.03 -2.88 7.44
N ASN A 251 -5.57 -1.76 6.99
CA ASN A 251 -7.00 -1.46 6.98
C ASN A 251 -7.33 -0.69 5.71
N CYS A 252 -7.69 -1.39 4.63
CA CYS A 252 -7.71 -0.82 3.29
C CYS A 252 -8.88 -1.34 2.43
N GLU A 253 -10.05 -1.51 3.04
CA GLU A 253 -11.30 -1.81 2.35
C GLU A 253 -11.20 -2.98 1.35
N GLY A 254 -10.61 -4.09 1.78
CA GLY A 254 -10.49 -5.34 1.04
C GLY A 254 -9.09 -5.61 0.48
N CYS A 255 -8.20 -4.61 0.42
CA CYS A 255 -6.85 -4.81 -0.11
C CYS A 255 -6.01 -5.73 0.79
N GLU A 256 -6.37 -5.88 2.08
CA GLU A 256 -5.67 -6.70 3.06
C GLU A 256 -5.53 -8.16 2.60
N TYR A 257 -6.54 -8.68 1.87
CA TYR A 257 -6.52 -10.02 1.33
C TYR A 257 -5.43 -10.19 0.27
N GLU A 258 -5.38 -9.27 -0.70
CA GLU A 258 -4.36 -9.28 -1.75
C GLU A 258 -2.95 -9.08 -1.19
N VAL A 259 -2.79 -8.15 -0.24
CA VAL A 259 -1.53 -7.88 0.43
C VAL A 259 -1.04 -9.12 1.19
N LEU A 260 -1.88 -9.71 2.03
CA LEU A 260 -1.54 -10.90 2.80
C LEU A 260 -1.19 -12.08 1.91
N GLU A 261 -2.01 -12.38 0.90
CA GLU A 261 -1.73 -13.47 -0.05
C GLU A 261 -0.39 -13.29 -0.77
N THR A 262 -0.12 -12.06 -1.22
CA THR A 262 1.12 -11.72 -1.93
C THR A 262 2.34 -11.87 -1.02
N ILE A 263 2.27 -11.36 0.21
CA ILE A 263 3.36 -11.48 1.20
C ILE A 263 3.56 -12.94 1.63
N LEU A 264 2.49 -13.67 1.93
CA LEU A 264 2.52 -15.08 2.38
C LEU A 264 3.00 -16.05 1.30
N SER A 265 2.85 -15.68 0.02
CA SER A 265 3.40 -16.44 -1.11
C SER A 265 4.92 -16.39 -1.22
N THR A 266 5.60 -15.63 -0.35
CA THR A 266 7.06 -15.52 -0.32
C THR A 266 7.58 -15.63 1.11
N ASN A 267 8.88 -15.80 1.30
CA ASN A 267 9.50 -15.71 2.61
C ASN A 267 9.67 -14.26 3.13
N LEU A 268 9.16 -13.25 2.41
CA LEU A 268 9.11 -11.86 2.89
C LEU A 268 8.36 -11.72 4.21
N ILE A 269 7.33 -12.55 4.44
CA ILE A 269 6.59 -12.60 5.71
C ILE A 269 7.51 -12.83 6.92
N ASN A 270 8.66 -13.48 6.76
CA ASN A 270 9.60 -13.70 7.86
C ASN A 270 10.30 -12.40 8.31
N TYR A 271 10.26 -11.34 7.51
CA TYR A 271 10.81 -10.03 7.86
C TYR A 271 9.81 -9.14 8.59
N ILE A 272 8.57 -9.56 8.72
CA ILE A 272 7.55 -8.85 9.48
C ILE A 272 7.45 -9.52 10.85
N LYS A 273 7.72 -8.78 11.93
CA LYS A 273 7.67 -9.30 13.30
C LYS A 273 6.24 -9.41 13.82
N ASN A 274 5.43 -8.42 13.50
CA ASN A 274 4.02 -8.38 13.86
C ASN A 274 3.20 -7.89 12.67
N PHE A 275 2.07 -8.53 12.43
CA PHE A 275 1.13 -8.17 11.39
C PHE A 275 -0.25 -7.98 12.00
N GLN A 276 -0.85 -6.81 11.79
CA GLN A 276 -2.19 -6.47 12.22
C GLN A 276 -3.07 -6.20 11.00
N PHE A 277 -4.32 -6.63 11.02
CA PHE A 277 -5.24 -6.33 9.92
C PHE A 277 -6.71 -6.31 10.35
N ALA A 278 -7.45 -5.43 9.70
CA ALA A 278 -8.91 -5.42 9.66
C ALA A 278 -9.38 -6.09 8.37
N THR A 279 -10.45 -6.90 8.43
CA THR A 279 -10.98 -7.60 7.24
C THR A 279 -12.35 -7.09 6.82
N HIS A 280 -12.51 -6.81 5.53
CA HIS A 280 -13.75 -6.29 4.94
C HIS A 280 -14.51 -7.41 4.22
N SER A 281 -14.81 -8.48 4.97
CA SER A 281 -15.37 -9.73 4.42
C SER A 281 -16.78 -9.62 3.80
N THR A 282 -17.44 -8.48 3.93
CA THR A 282 -18.79 -8.20 3.41
C THR A 282 -18.79 -7.40 2.11
N LEU A 283 -17.62 -7.03 1.58
CA LEU A 283 -17.51 -6.31 0.32
C LEU A 283 -18.03 -7.14 -0.85
N LYS A 284 -19.06 -6.61 -1.54
CA LYS A 284 -19.81 -7.36 -2.56
C LYS A 284 -18.99 -7.81 -3.77
N GLY A 285 -17.98 -7.04 -4.16
CA GLY A 285 -17.12 -7.38 -5.31
C GLY A 285 -15.85 -8.13 -4.93
N LEU A 286 -15.68 -8.50 -3.66
CA LEU A 286 -14.57 -9.33 -3.22
C LEU A 286 -14.92 -10.80 -3.43
N GLU A 287 -14.11 -11.52 -4.21
CA GLU A 287 -14.31 -12.95 -4.46
C GLU A 287 -13.88 -13.79 -3.25
N ASP A 288 -14.75 -14.73 -2.84
CA ASP A 288 -14.56 -15.68 -1.75
C ASP A 288 -13.81 -15.13 -0.50
N PRO A 289 -14.31 -14.06 0.14
CA PRO A 289 -13.61 -13.44 1.26
C PRO A 289 -13.41 -14.40 2.45
N LEU A 290 -14.36 -15.33 2.68
CA LEU A 290 -14.27 -16.26 3.80
C LEU A 290 -13.27 -17.39 3.54
N GLY A 291 -13.25 -17.97 2.34
CA GLY A 291 -12.27 -18.98 1.98
C GLY A 291 -10.85 -18.41 1.93
N ARG A 292 -10.68 -17.21 1.36
CA ARG A 292 -9.41 -16.47 1.36
C ARG A 292 -8.93 -16.20 2.79
N TYR A 293 -9.80 -15.66 3.64
CA TYR A 293 -9.50 -15.44 5.06
C TYR A 293 -9.05 -16.72 5.77
N CYS A 294 -9.80 -17.82 5.63
CA CYS A 294 -9.46 -19.07 6.31
C CYS A 294 -8.15 -19.68 5.79
N LYS A 295 -7.83 -19.52 4.50
CA LYS A 295 -6.53 -19.91 3.95
C LYS A 295 -5.40 -19.04 4.51
N ILE A 296 -5.59 -17.72 4.55
CA ILE A 296 -4.62 -16.76 5.11
C ILE A 296 -4.29 -17.12 6.58
N GLN A 297 -5.30 -17.46 7.38
CA GLN A 297 -5.12 -17.88 8.78
C GLN A 297 -4.19 -19.09 8.89
N GLU A 298 -4.37 -20.13 8.06
CA GLU A 298 -3.48 -21.30 8.05
C GLU A 298 -2.07 -20.97 7.59
N LEU A 299 -1.92 -20.13 6.56
CA LEU A 299 -0.61 -19.71 6.08
C LEU A 299 0.14 -18.85 7.10
N LEU A 300 -0.55 -17.95 7.82
CA LEU A 300 0.03 -17.17 8.91
C LEU A 300 0.53 -18.06 10.04
N ARG A 301 -0.24 -19.08 10.45
CA ARG A 301 0.13 -20.04 11.52
C ARG A 301 1.48 -20.71 11.32
N ARG A 302 1.96 -20.82 10.07
CA ARG A 302 3.29 -21.39 9.75
C ARG A 302 4.46 -20.54 10.25
N THR A 303 4.23 -19.26 10.54
CA THR A 303 5.30 -18.29 10.89
C THR A 303 4.95 -17.41 12.07
N HIS A 304 3.67 -17.23 12.34
CA HIS A 304 3.14 -16.33 13.35
C HIS A 304 2.08 -17.05 14.19
N LYS A 305 1.90 -16.60 15.44
CA LYS A 305 0.76 -16.96 16.28
C LYS A 305 -0.06 -15.70 16.59
N PRO A 306 -1.38 -15.82 16.72
CA PRO A 306 -2.23 -14.69 17.05
C PRO A 306 -1.91 -14.18 18.46
N THR A 307 -1.92 -12.85 18.64
CA THR A 307 -1.77 -12.19 19.94
C THR A 307 -3.09 -11.63 20.46
N TYR A 308 -4.02 -11.31 19.56
CA TYR A 308 -5.45 -11.19 19.84
C TYR A 308 -6.20 -11.49 18.54
N GLN A 309 -7.45 -11.96 18.63
CA GLN A 309 -8.28 -12.19 17.45
C GLN A 309 -9.74 -11.81 17.69
N TYR A 310 -10.21 -10.81 16.94
CA TYR A 310 -11.61 -10.57 16.65
C TYR A 310 -11.81 -11.03 15.21
N ARG A 311 -11.98 -12.34 15.05
CA ARG A 311 -11.98 -12.98 13.73
C ARG A 311 -12.93 -12.29 12.78
N LEU A 312 -12.43 -12.03 11.57
CA LEU A 312 -13.14 -11.30 10.51
C LEU A 312 -13.52 -9.84 10.85
N ILE A 313 -12.90 -9.26 11.87
CA ILE A 313 -13.06 -7.85 12.29
C ILE A 313 -11.69 -7.19 12.39
N TRP A 314 -10.86 -7.64 13.34
CA TRP A 314 -9.53 -7.09 13.60
C TRP A 314 -8.65 -8.10 14.33
N GLU A 315 -7.42 -8.29 13.86
CA GLU A 315 -6.51 -9.29 14.41
C GLU A 315 -5.07 -8.83 14.41
N SER A 316 -4.29 -9.32 15.39
CA SER A 316 -2.84 -9.13 15.43
C SER A 316 -2.15 -10.47 15.59
N TRP A 317 -1.05 -10.64 14.85
CA TRP A 317 -0.24 -11.83 14.75
C TRP A 317 1.21 -11.48 15.00
N ARG A 318 1.94 -12.32 15.72
CA ARG A 318 3.35 -12.12 16.03
C ARG A 318 4.16 -13.33 15.66
N ARG A 319 5.36 -13.10 15.13
CA ARG A 319 6.26 -14.15 14.66
C ARG A 319 6.62 -15.11 15.79
N ASN A 320 6.61 -16.40 15.49
CA ASN A 320 6.67 -17.47 16.50
C ASN A 320 7.94 -17.43 17.38
N ASP A 321 9.06 -16.96 16.84
CA ASP A 321 10.36 -16.85 17.53
C ASP A 321 10.43 -15.68 18.52
N LEU A 322 9.44 -14.78 18.55
CA LEU A 322 9.45 -13.57 19.38
C LEU A 322 8.56 -13.68 20.63
N LEU A 323 8.22 -14.89 21.05
CA LEU A 323 6.93 -15.16 21.68
C LEU A 323 6.90 -16.27 22.71
#